data_AF-A0A850NIG7-F1
#
_entry.id   AF-A0A850NIG7-F1
#
_cell.length_a   1.000
_cell.length_b   1.000
_cell.length_c   1.000
_cell.angle_alpha   90.00
_cell.angle_beta   90.00
_cell.angle_gamma   90.00
#
_symmetry.space_group_name_H-M   'P 1'
#
loop_
_entity.id
_entity.type
_entity.pdbx_description
1 polymer ?
#
loop_
_entity_poly.entity_id
_entity_poly.type
_entity_poly.pdbx_seq_one_letter_code
_entity_poly.pdbx_strand_id
1 'polypeptide(L)'
;MSNIGLIIEERSRDIGDFLVGRLIPFRKKRMIGPFIFIDHMGPTKLGPEKYMDVDQHPHMGLSTLTFMLEGEINHEDSLGTHQRIKPGSVNWMTAGKGVTHTERTPQDLRNGNSFTAHGYQIWVALPKELEDMEPQFHHIDGADIPKWSDGPAEFKLVAGEGYGKKSPVPVHSNLFMVEVMAKEAYSLNVNGSLKGEIGICIVEGGIEACGETVGEGNILVSKVEDTCNIKLKPNTHLMLFGGEPFPEERYIYWNFVSSSKEKLEEAKKAWADKTFPMMENDNTYVPLPN
;
A
#
# COMPACT_ATOMS: atom_id res chain seq x y z
N MET A 1 6.76 20.66 -11.42
CA MET A 1 5.52 20.47 -12.19
C MET A 1 4.97 19.10 -11.82
N SER A 2 3.99 19.07 -10.92
CA SER A 2 3.33 17.82 -10.51
C SER A 2 2.63 17.22 -11.72
N ASN A 3 2.84 15.94 -11.98
CA ASN A 3 2.07 15.21 -12.97
C ASN A 3 0.62 15.13 -12.47
N ILE A 4 -0.18 16.15 -12.79
CA ILE A 4 -1.63 16.06 -12.88
C ILE A 4 -1.92 15.28 -14.17
N GLY A 5 -1.52 14.00 -14.16
CA GLY A 5 -1.90 13.04 -15.17
C GLY A 5 -3.30 12.59 -14.82
N LEU A 6 -4.25 12.84 -15.72
CA LEU A 6 -5.63 12.39 -15.66
C LEU A 6 -5.76 11.05 -14.93
N ILE A 7 -6.41 11.06 -13.76
CA ILE A 7 -7.07 9.87 -13.24
C ILE A 7 -8.11 9.54 -14.31
N ILE A 8 -7.78 8.60 -15.19
CA ILE A 8 -8.73 8.06 -16.16
C ILE A 8 -9.74 7.27 -15.32
N GLU A 9 -10.83 7.92 -14.92
CA GLU A 9 -11.98 7.29 -14.34
C GLU A 9 -12.65 6.41 -15.39
N GLU A 10 -12.56 5.09 -15.23
CA GLU A 10 -13.31 4.15 -16.05
C GLU A 10 -14.10 3.14 -15.21
N ARG A 11 -15.24 2.72 -15.75
CA ARG A 11 -16.39 2.17 -15.03
C ARG A 11 -16.06 0.82 -14.39
N SER A 12 -16.19 0.75 -13.07
CA SER A 12 -16.31 -0.51 -12.33
C SER A 12 -17.29 -1.45 -13.05
N ARG A 13 -16.82 -2.63 -13.45
CA ARG A 13 -17.68 -3.70 -13.97
C ARG A 13 -17.71 -4.83 -12.95
N ASP A 14 -18.90 -5.40 -12.83
CA ASP A 14 -19.19 -6.57 -12.02
C ASP A 14 -18.90 -7.82 -12.87
N ILE A 15 -18.11 -8.76 -12.35
CA ILE A 15 -17.82 -10.05 -12.99
C ILE A 15 -18.32 -11.23 -12.12
N GLY A 16 -19.47 -11.07 -11.47
CA GLY A 16 -20.03 -12.05 -10.53
C GLY A 16 -19.63 -11.71 -9.10
N ASP A 17 -18.81 -12.55 -8.48
CA ASP A 17 -18.44 -12.41 -7.06
C ASP A 17 -17.35 -11.34 -6.79
N PHE A 18 -16.89 -10.66 -7.84
CA PHE A 18 -15.84 -9.64 -7.77
C PHE A 18 -16.25 -8.30 -8.39
N LEU A 19 -15.85 -7.21 -7.73
CA LEU A 19 -15.77 -5.88 -8.32
C LEU A 19 -14.37 -5.66 -8.90
N VAL A 20 -14.29 -5.20 -10.15
CA VAL A 20 -13.01 -4.89 -10.82
C VAL A 20 -12.71 -3.39 -10.81
N GLY A 21 -11.50 -3.01 -10.40
CA GLY A 21 -10.94 -1.65 -10.43
C GLY A 21 -9.43 -1.66 -10.75
N ARG A 22 -8.75 -0.50 -10.74
CA ARG A 22 -7.28 -0.42 -10.89
C ARG A 22 -6.54 -0.29 -9.56
N LEU A 23 -6.99 0.61 -8.68
CA LEU A 23 -6.43 0.92 -7.36
C LEU A 23 -7.58 1.39 -6.44
N ILE A 24 -7.44 1.27 -5.11
CA ILE A 24 -8.36 1.90 -4.15
C ILE A 24 -7.79 3.25 -3.68
N PRO A 25 -8.64 4.28 -3.51
CA PRO A 25 -10.11 4.26 -3.63
C PRO A 25 -10.62 4.33 -5.08
N PHE A 26 -11.73 3.65 -5.40
CA PHE A 26 -12.50 3.83 -6.64
C PHE A 26 -14.01 3.95 -6.36
N ARG A 27 -14.80 4.42 -7.34
CA ARG A 27 -16.19 4.91 -7.16
C ARG A 27 -17.12 4.01 -6.33
N LYS A 28 -16.95 2.69 -6.36
CA LYS A 28 -17.77 1.71 -5.62
C LYS A 28 -17.13 1.17 -4.35
N LYS A 29 -15.84 1.39 -4.12
CA LYS A 29 -15.09 0.81 -3.00
C LYS A 29 -13.99 1.77 -2.55
N ARG A 30 -14.19 2.35 -1.36
CA ARG A 30 -13.22 3.27 -0.73
C ARG A 30 -12.15 2.53 0.08
N MET A 31 -12.53 1.39 0.65
CA MET A 31 -11.67 0.59 1.51
C MET A 31 -11.88 -0.91 1.26
N ILE A 32 -10.84 -1.70 1.50
CA ILE A 32 -10.88 -3.16 1.54
C ILE A 32 -10.33 -3.58 2.90
N GLY A 33 -11.20 -4.04 3.80
CA GLY A 33 -10.83 -4.15 5.21
C GLY A 33 -10.32 -2.79 5.73
N PRO A 34 -9.13 -2.71 6.36
CA PRO A 34 -8.56 -1.46 6.84
C PRO A 34 -7.74 -0.67 5.79
N PHE A 35 -7.53 -1.23 4.59
CA PHE A 35 -6.78 -0.56 3.52
C PHE A 35 -7.63 0.53 2.87
N ILE A 36 -7.11 1.76 2.80
CA ILE A 36 -7.84 2.94 2.28
C ILE A 36 -7.18 3.57 1.04
N PHE A 37 -5.91 3.24 0.80
CA PHE A 37 -5.16 3.69 -0.36
C PHE A 37 -4.16 2.61 -0.77
N ILE A 38 -4.03 2.37 -2.07
CA ILE A 38 -2.95 1.56 -2.65
C ILE A 38 -2.52 2.23 -3.94
N ASP A 39 -1.22 2.42 -4.09
CA ASP A 39 -0.60 2.88 -5.34
C ASP A 39 0.50 1.91 -5.74
N HIS A 40 0.51 1.59 -7.03
CA HIS A 40 1.51 0.72 -7.63
C HIS A 40 2.58 1.61 -8.25
N MET A 41 3.74 1.64 -7.62
CA MET A 41 4.90 2.36 -8.12
C MET A 41 5.60 1.48 -9.16
N GLY A 42 5.55 1.88 -10.43
CA GLY A 42 6.32 1.23 -11.49
C GLY A 42 5.74 -0.11 -11.98
N PRO A 43 6.55 -0.96 -12.66
CA PRO A 43 7.99 -0.79 -12.90
C PRO A 43 8.25 0.42 -13.81
N THR A 44 9.15 1.32 -13.40
CA THR A 44 9.51 2.52 -14.17
C THR A 44 10.99 2.81 -14.02
N LYS A 45 11.64 3.23 -15.12
CA LYS A 45 13.03 3.69 -15.11
C LYS A 45 13.12 5.11 -14.56
N LEU A 46 13.95 5.30 -13.53
CA LEU A 46 14.31 6.58 -12.96
C LEU A 46 15.77 6.91 -13.28
N GLY A 47 16.06 8.20 -13.47
CA GLY A 47 17.38 8.73 -13.81
C GLY A 47 17.77 8.58 -15.30
N PRO A 48 18.83 9.27 -15.74
CA PRO A 48 19.50 10.35 -15.01
C PRO A 48 18.72 11.68 -15.05
N GLU A 49 17.76 11.82 -15.95
CA GLU A 49 17.05 13.09 -16.18
C GLU A 49 15.97 13.39 -15.13
N LYS A 50 15.32 12.34 -14.58
CA LYS A 50 14.22 12.47 -13.63
C LYS A 50 14.30 11.39 -12.57
N TYR A 51 14.38 11.81 -11.31
CA TYR A 51 14.34 10.95 -10.14
C TYR A 51 12.99 11.07 -9.43
N MET A 52 12.71 10.12 -8.53
CA MET A 52 11.56 10.21 -7.64
C MET A 52 12.00 10.97 -6.39
N ASP A 53 11.41 12.14 -6.17
CA ASP A 53 11.69 13.00 -5.02
C ASP A 53 10.37 13.60 -4.52
N VAL A 54 9.84 13.02 -3.44
CA VAL A 54 8.64 13.51 -2.76
C VAL A 54 9.08 14.39 -1.59
N ASP A 55 8.76 15.67 -1.68
CA ASP A 55 9.02 16.68 -0.66
C ASP A 55 8.18 16.46 0.60
N GLN A 56 8.49 17.20 1.67
CA GLN A 56 7.81 17.05 2.95
C GLN A 56 6.30 17.20 2.81
N HIS A 57 5.61 16.17 3.25
CA HIS A 57 4.16 16.13 3.33
C HIS A 57 3.75 15.39 4.62
N PRO A 58 2.58 15.74 5.19
CA PRO A 58 2.08 15.15 6.42
C PRO A 58 1.23 13.92 6.13
N HIS A 59 1.09 13.06 7.13
CA HIS A 59 0.02 12.07 7.27
C HIS A 59 -0.59 12.16 8.66
N MET A 60 -1.85 11.72 8.81
CA MET A 60 -2.56 11.62 10.10
C MET A 60 -3.60 10.48 10.06
N GLY A 61 -3.75 9.77 11.17
CA GLY A 61 -4.80 8.76 11.40
C GLY A 61 -4.66 7.48 10.56
N LEU A 62 -3.47 7.24 10.01
CA LEU A 62 -3.15 6.10 9.16
C LEU A 62 -1.74 5.57 9.43
N SER A 63 -1.44 4.40 8.89
CA SER A 63 -0.07 3.93 8.68
C SER A 63 0.23 3.85 7.18
N THR A 64 1.42 4.28 6.77
CA THR A 64 1.95 4.04 5.43
C THR A 64 2.76 2.74 5.43
N LEU A 65 2.57 1.93 4.39
CA LEU A 65 3.34 0.73 4.10
C LEU A 65 3.98 0.90 2.74
N THR A 66 5.31 1.00 2.73
CA THR A 66 6.10 0.92 1.49
C THR A 66 6.64 -0.50 1.36
N PHE A 67 6.36 -1.16 0.23
CA PHE A 67 6.89 -2.49 -0.08
C PHE A 67 7.60 -2.46 -1.43
N MET A 68 8.90 -2.73 -1.44
CA MET A 68 9.71 -2.63 -2.66
C MET A 68 9.82 -3.97 -3.37
N LEU A 69 9.59 -3.99 -4.68
CA LEU A 69 9.85 -5.12 -5.56
C LEU A 69 11.22 -5.00 -6.25
N GLU A 70 11.56 -3.78 -6.72
CA GLU A 70 12.86 -3.45 -7.31
C GLU A 70 13.23 -1.99 -7.01
N GLY A 71 14.53 -1.71 -6.92
CA GLY A 71 15.05 -0.38 -6.62
C GLY A 71 15.08 -0.06 -5.13
N GLU A 72 15.47 1.16 -4.80
CA GLU A 72 15.67 1.63 -3.42
C GLU A 72 15.14 3.05 -3.25
N ILE A 73 14.64 3.35 -2.05
CA ILE A 73 14.14 4.68 -1.66
C ILE A 73 14.73 5.04 -0.30
N ASN A 74 15.09 6.30 -0.09
CA ASN A 74 15.37 6.84 1.24
C ASN A 74 14.09 7.47 1.80
N HIS A 75 13.73 7.08 3.01
CA HIS A 75 12.69 7.69 3.84
C HIS A 75 13.36 8.51 4.94
N GLU A 76 12.89 9.73 5.12
CA GLU A 76 13.24 10.59 6.26
C GLU A 76 11.98 11.23 6.83
N ASP A 77 11.85 11.32 8.16
CA ASP A 77 10.66 11.87 8.80
C ASP A 77 10.95 12.78 10.00
N SER A 78 9.90 13.48 10.45
CA SER A 78 9.90 14.36 11.62
C SER A 78 10.16 13.68 12.97
N LEU A 79 10.23 12.34 13.03
CA LEU A 79 10.70 11.61 14.22
C LEU A 79 12.23 11.55 14.28
N GLY A 80 12.93 11.99 13.22
CA GLY A 80 14.37 11.83 13.06
C GLY A 80 14.76 10.50 12.44
N THR A 81 13.81 9.76 11.85
CA THR A 81 14.11 8.53 11.12
C THR A 81 14.88 8.87 9.84
N HIS A 82 15.89 8.06 9.53
CA HIS A 82 16.54 8.04 8.21
C HIS A 82 16.75 6.57 7.81
N GLN A 83 15.92 6.07 6.89
CA GLN A 83 15.89 4.66 6.51
C GLN A 83 15.89 4.49 5.00
N ARG A 84 16.85 3.72 4.49
CA ARG A 84 16.82 3.23 3.12
C ARG A 84 16.03 1.92 3.05
N ILE A 85 15.01 1.85 2.21
CA ILE A 85 14.28 0.62 1.91
C ILE A 85 14.84 -0.05 0.65
N LYS A 86 14.91 -1.38 0.68
CA LYS A 86 15.44 -2.24 -0.39
C LYS A 86 14.39 -3.28 -0.83
N PRO A 87 14.59 -3.95 -1.98
CA PRO A 87 13.66 -4.96 -2.48
C PRO A 87 13.33 -6.04 -1.45
N GLY A 88 12.07 -6.41 -1.39
CA GLY A 88 11.48 -7.38 -0.47
C GLY A 88 11.28 -6.89 0.96
N SER A 89 11.73 -5.68 1.31
CA SER A 89 11.60 -5.10 2.66
C SER A 89 10.34 -4.25 2.80
N VAL A 90 9.96 -3.95 4.05
CA VAL A 90 8.81 -3.10 4.39
C VAL A 90 9.27 -1.93 5.26
N ASN A 91 8.86 -0.72 4.89
CA ASN A 91 8.80 0.41 5.82
C ASN A 91 7.35 0.56 6.27
N TRP A 92 7.14 0.62 7.57
CA TRP A 92 5.84 0.82 8.20
C TRP A 92 5.91 2.07 9.09
N MET A 93 5.31 3.17 8.64
CA MET A 93 5.22 4.41 9.41
C MET A 93 3.79 4.61 9.88
N THR A 94 3.56 4.59 11.19
CA THR A 94 2.27 4.94 11.78
C THR A 94 2.25 6.42 12.10
N ALA A 95 1.37 7.17 11.45
CA ALA A 95 1.29 8.63 11.59
C ALA A 95 0.60 9.08 12.87
N GLY A 96 -0.43 8.33 13.32
CA GLY A 96 -1.22 8.69 14.50
C GLY A 96 -1.70 10.14 14.44
N LYS A 97 -1.44 10.91 15.49
CA LYS A 97 -1.82 12.34 15.58
C LYS A 97 -1.14 13.25 14.54
N GLY A 98 -0.07 12.80 13.87
CA GLY A 98 0.58 13.54 12.79
C GLY A 98 2.08 13.30 12.69
N VAL A 99 2.56 13.05 11.47
CA VAL A 99 3.98 12.96 11.11
C VAL A 99 4.19 13.58 9.74
N THR A 100 5.32 14.22 9.49
CA THR A 100 5.76 14.60 8.13
C THR A 100 6.94 13.74 7.69
N HIS A 101 7.03 13.46 6.40
CA HIS A 101 8.13 12.70 5.84
C HIS A 101 8.43 13.06 4.38
N THR A 102 9.58 12.56 3.90
CA THR A 102 10.00 12.58 2.50
C THR A 102 10.33 11.16 2.03
N GLU A 103 10.15 10.92 0.73
CA GLU A 103 10.54 9.69 0.07
C GLU A 103 11.31 10.05 -1.20
N ARG A 104 12.61 9.78 -1.22
CA ARG A 104 13.52 10.28 -2.25
C ARG A 104 14.44 9.21 -2.80
N THR A 105 14.86 9.41 -4.04
CA THR A 105 15.87 8.56 -4.67
C THR A 105 17.20 8.73 -3.93
N PRO A 106 17.82 7.63 -3.48
CA PRO A 106 19.12 7.68 -2.80
C PRO A 106 20.21 8.40 -3.59
N GLN A 107 21.04 9.18 -2.89
CA GLN A 107 22.02 10.07 -3.53
C GLN A 107 23.09 9.34 -4.34
N ASP A 108 23.55 8.18 -3.88
CA ASP A 108 24.52 7.30 -4.56
C ASP A 108 23.97 6.65 -5.84
N LEU A 109 22.65 6.56 -6.00
CA LEU A 109 22.01 6.14 -7.25
C LEU A 109 21.96 7.26 -8.30
N ARG A 110 22.35 8.51 -7.93
CA ARG A 110 22.47 9.64 -8.86
C ARG A 110 23.84 9.71 -9.52
N ASN A 111 24.25 8.60 -10.12
CA ASN A 111 25.59 8.42 -10.69
C ASN A 111 25.63 8.55 -12.23
N GLY A 112 24.61 9.16 -12.82
CA GLY A 112 24.47 9.31 -14.28
C GLY A 112 23.80 8.11 -14.98
N ASN A 113 23.50 7.03 -14.26
CA ASN A 113 22.75 5.89 -14.79
C ASN A 113 21.26 5.95 -14.43
N SER A 114 20.47 5.14 -15.13
CA SER A 114 19.07 4.87 -14.80
C SER A 114 18.91 3.55 -14.05
N PHE A 115 17.92 3.45 -13.17
CA PHE A 115 17.56 2.23 -12.44
C PHE A 115 16.03 2.04 -12.43
N THR A 116 15.56 0.82 -12.14
CA THR A 116 14.12 0.54 -12.02
C THR A 116 13.64 0.83 -10.61
N ALA A 117 12.53 1.56 -10.46
CA ALA A 117 11.72 1.59 -9.25
C ALA A 117 10.45 0.78 -9.49
N HIS A 118 10.18 -0.18 -8.61
CA HIS A 118 8.99 -1.01 -8.63
C HIS A 118 8.58 -1.35 -7.19
N GLY A 119 7.35 -1.11 -6.80
CA GLY A 119 6.87 -1.38 -5.45
C GLY A 119 5.44 -0.89 -5.22
N TYR A 120 5.03 -0.87 -3.96
CA TYR A 120 3.72 -0.40 -3.53
C TYR A 120 3.85 0.65 -2.43
N GLN A 121 3.03 1.70 -2.53
CA GLN A 121 2.75 2.63 -1.44
C GLN A 121 1.30 2.43 -1.00
N ILE A 122 1.09 2.07 0.26
CA ILE A 122 -0.21 1.67 0.78
C ILE A 122 -0.52 2.44 2.04
N TRP A 123 -1.78 2.82 2.23
CA TRP A 123 -2.26 3.36 3.51
C TRP A 123 -3.27 2.43 4.15
N VAL A 124 -3.02 2.15 5.44
CA VAL A 124 -3.92 1.40 6.32
C VAL A 124 -4.47 2.38 7.34
N ALA A 125 -5.78 2.59 7.34
CA ALA A 125 -6.43 3.47 8.31
C ALA A 125 -6.29 2.90 9.72
N LEU A 126 -6.14 3.75 10.73
CA LEU A 126 -6.06 3.30 12.12
C LEU A 126 -7.44 2.96 12.68
N PRO A 127 -7.52 2.03 13.66
CA PRO A 127 -8.66 1.91 14.55
C PRO A 127 -8.96 3.26 15.21
N LYS A 128 -10.23 3.53 15.48
CA LYS A 128 -10.71 4.85 15.91
C LYS A 128 -10.00 5.32 17.18
N GLU A 129 -9.80 4.40 18.10
CA GLU A 129 -9.14 4.61 19.40
C GLU A 129 -7.63 4.84 19.30
N LEU A 130 -7.03 4.58 18.14
CA LEU A 130 -5.60 4.79 17.87
C LEU A 130 -5.33 5.94 16.89
N GLU A 131 -6.36 6.63 16.36
CA GLU A 131 -6.17 7.72 15.39
C GLU A 131 -5.26 8.85 15.93
N ASP A 132 -5.23 9.07 17.24
CA ASP A 132 -4.41 10.10 17.90
C ASP A 132 -3.17 9.57 18.61
N MET A 133 -2.76 8.31 18.34
CA MET A 133 -1.56 7.76 18.97
C MET A 133 -0.29 8.54 18.58
N GLU A 134 0.79 8.38 19.35
CA GLU A 134 2.08 8.93 18.97
C GLU A 134 2.59 8.28 17.66
N PRO A 135 3.21 9.06 16.76
CA PRO A 135 3.80 8.53 15.53
C PRO A 135 4.95 7.56 15.81
N GLN A 136 5.09 6.55 14.96
CA GLN A 136 6.10 5.48 15.08
C GLN A 136 6.60 5.06 13.69
N PHE A 137 7.83 4.53 13.63
CA PHE A 137 8.40 4.00 12.40
C PHE A 137 9.07 2.64 12.66
N HIS A 138 8.84 1.69 11.75
CA HIS A 138 9.44 0.37 11.78
C HIS A 138 9.94 -0.03 10.39
N HIS A 139 11.18 -0.52 10.33
CA HIS A 139 11.74 -1.15 9.15
C HIS A 139 11.83 -2.66 9.38
N ILE A 140 11.30 -3.43 8.43
CA ILE A 140 11.39 -4.89 8.42
C ILE A 140 12.20 -5.29 7.18
N ASP A 141 13.35 -5.93 7.38
CA ASP A 141 14.15 -6.45 6.28
C ASP A 141 13.41 -7.61 5.60
N GLY A 142 13.55 -7.72 4.27
CA GLY A 142 12.91 -8.78 3.50
C GLY A 142 13.31 -10.20 3.89
N ALA A 143 14.43 -10.39 4.60
CA ALA A 143 14.83 -11.68 5.16
C ALA A 143 13.97 -12.09 6.38
N ASP A 144 13.42 -11.14 7.13
CA ASP A 144 12.62 -11.38 8.34
C ASP A 144 11.13 -11.61 8.02
N ILE A 145 10.71 -11.34 6.78
CA ILE A 145 9.33 -11.54 6.35
C ILE A 145 9.07 -13.04 6.12
N PRO A 146 8.01 -13.64 6.71
CA PRO A 146 7.69 -15.05 6.53
C PRO A 146 7.45 -15.42 5.06
N LYS A 147 8.12 -16.48 4.61
CA LYS A 147 8.01 -17.04 3.26
C LYS A 147 7.72 -18.54 3.31
N TRP A 148 7.00 -19.04 2.31
CA TRP A 148 6.75 -20.47 2.14
C TRP A 148 6.36 -20.78 0.70
N SER A 149 6.51 -22.05 0.33
CA SER A 149 6.06 -22.56 -0.95
C SER A 149 4.83 -23.45 -0.76
N ASP A 150 3.95 -23.46 -1.75
CA ASP A 150 2.91 -24.47 -1.94
C ASP A 150 2.89 -24.90 -3.40
N GLY A 151 3.39 -26.10 -3.68
CA GLY A 151 3.61 -26.57 -5.04
C GLY A 151 4.48 -25.61 -5.86
N PRO A 152 4.02 -25.10 -7.03
CA PRO A 152 4.77 -24.17 -7.87
C PRO A 152 4.64 -22.69 -7.46
N ALA A 153 3.93 -22.39 -6.37
CA ALA A 153 3.70 -21.04 -5.89
C ALA A 153 4.56 -20.72 -4.65
N GLU A 154 5.18 -19.54 -4.68
CA GLU A 154 5.94 -18.93 -3.60
C GLU A 154 5.11 -17.82 -2.95
N PHE A 155 5.09 -17.78 -1.64
CA PHE A 155 4.31 -16.83 -0.85
C PHE A 155 5.20 -16.04 0.10
N LYS A 156 4.84 -14.78 0.32
CA LYS A 156 5.45 -13.91 1.35
C LYS A 156 4.35 -13.14 2.08
N LEU A 157 4.27 -13.29 3.41
CA LEU A 157 3.30 -12.56 4.24
C LEU A 157 3.88 -11.21 4.63
N VAL A 158 3.69 -10.21 3.77
CA VAL A 158 4.21 -8.85 3.90
C VAL A 158 3.73 -8.19 5.19
N ALA A 159 2.43 -8.24 5.51
CA ALA A 159 1.87 -7.65 6.72
C ALA A 159 0.71 -8.46 7.30
N GLY A 160 0.52 -8.36 8.62
CA GLY A 160 -0.59 -8.97 9.35
C GLY A 160 -0.48 -10.49 9.50
N GLU A 161 -1.62 -11.18 9.42
CA GLU A 161 -1.74 -12.61 9.73
C GLU A 161 -2.51 -13.37 8.64
N GLY A 162 -2.04 -14.56 8.28
CA GLY A 162 -2.67 -15.39 7.25
C GLY A 162 -1.92 -16.69 7.03
N TYR A 163 -2.59 -17.74 6.53
CA TYR A 163 -1.98 -19.05 6.27
C TYR A 163 -1.26 -19.65 7.50
N GLY A 164 -1.77 -19.39 8.71
CA GLY A 164 -1.16 -19.82 9.96
C GLY A 164 0.18 -19.15 10.31
N LYS A 165 0.48 -18.01 9.66
CA LYS A 165 1.71 -17.22 9.87
C LYS A 165 1.37 -15.79 10.30
N LYS A 166 2.38 -15.12 10.86
CA LYS A 166 2.31 -13.74 11.33
C LYS A 166 3.54 -12.97 10.87
N SER A 167 3.32 -11.84 10.19
CA SER A 167 4.37 -10.88 9.83
C SER A 167 4.85 -10.13 11.08
N PRO A 168 6.14 -9.74 11.16
CA PRO A 168 6.65 -8.90 12.24
C PRO A 168 6.21 -7.43 12.12
N VAL A 169 5.57 -7.01 11.01
CA VAL A 169 5.06 -5.65 10.85
C VAL A 169 4.01 -5.36 11.95
N PRO A 170 4.17 -4.30 12.75
CA PRO A 170 3.33 -4.01 13.91
C PRO A 170 2.01 -3.35 13.49
N VAL A 171 1.15 -4.12 12.83
CA VAL A 171 -0.17 -3.66 12.39
C VAL A 171 -1.12 -3.46 13.58
N HIS A 172 -2.06 -2.54 13.43
CA HIS A 172 -3.07 -2.22 14.46
C HIS A 172 -4.47 -2.76 14.14
N SER A 173 -4.63 -3.56 13.09
CA SER A 173 -5.93 -4.10 12.66
C SER A 173 -5.78 -5.54 12.18
N ASN A 174 -6.87 -6.30 12.25
CA ASN A 174 -6.95 -7.65 11.71
C ASN A 174 -6.86 -7.59 10.19
N LEU A 175 -5.65 -7.70 9.66
CA LEU A 175 -5.37 -7.55 8.24
C LEU A 175 -4.39 -8.61 7.73
N PHE A 176 -4.31 -8.71 6.42
CA PHE A 176 -3.28 -9.47 5.72
C PHE A 176 -2.82 -8.70 4.48
N MET A 177 -1.55 -8.88 4.13
CA MET A 177 -0.99 -8.54 2.83
C MET A 177 -0.02 -9.66 2.44
N VAL A 178 -0.28 -10.33 1.32
CA VAL A 178 0.44 -11.51 0.86
C VAL A 178 0.86 -11.33 -0.58
N GLU A 179 2.15 -11.44 -0.85
CA GLU A 179 2.70 -11.58 -2.19
C GLU A 179 2.64 -13.06 -2.58
N VAL A 180 2.19 -13.35 -3.80
CA VAL A 180 2.17 -14.71 -4.36
C VAL A 180 2.77 -14.68 -5.76
N MET A 181 3.75 -15.53 -6.00
CA MET A 181 4.38 -15.71 -7.32
C MET A 181 4.28 -17.17 -7.74
N ALA A 182 3.76 -17.45 -8.93
CA ALA A 182 3.66 -18.80 -9.47
C ALA A 182 4.31 -18.88 -10.84
N LYS A 183 5.29 -19.78 -11.00
CA LYS A 183 5.95 -20.03 -12.29
C LYS A 183 5.11 -20.91 -13.20
N GLU A 184 4.33 -21.82 -12.62
CA GLU A 184 3.38 -22.68 -13.31
C GLU A 184 1.95 -22.36 -12.90
N ALA A 185 0.97 -22.99 -13.54
CA ALA A 185 -0.43 -22.81 -13.14
C ALA A 185 -0.65 -23.31 -11.71
N TYR A 186 -1.40 -22.56 -10.91
CA TYR A 186 -1.59 -22.84 -9.49
C TYR A 186 -3.03 -22.50 -9.06
N SER A 187 -3.66 -23.36 -8.26
CA SER A 187 -4.98 -23.09 -7.70
C SER A 187 -4.82 -22.49 -6.31
N LEU A 188 -5.17 -21.21 -6.17
CA LEU A 188 -5.02 -20.45 -4.94
C LEU A 188 -6.20 -20.73 -4.01
N ASN A 189 -5.90 -21.25 -2.82
CA ASN A 189 -6.90 -21.44 -1.77
C ASN A 189 -6.78 -20.37 -0.68
N VAL A 190 -7.74 -19.43 -0.66
CA VAL A 190 -7.83 -18.38 0.36
C VAL A 190 -8.74 -18.77 1.53
N ASN A 191 -9.64 -19.74 1.32
CA ASN A 191 -10.66 -20.13 2.29
C ASN A 191 -10.03 -20.86 3.49
N GLY A 192 -10.34 -20.39 4.69
CA GLY A 192 -9.76 -20.90 5.94
C GLY A 192 -8.35 -20.37 6.26
N SER A 193 -7.65 -19.80 5.28
CA SER A 193 -6.32 -19.20 5.44
C SER A 193 -6.36 -17.69 5.68
N LEU A 194 -7.38 -17.01 5.13
CA LEU A 194 -7.60 -15.56 5.23
C LEU A 194 -9.02 -15.29 5.74
N LYS A 195 -9.30 -14.05 6.20
CA LYS A 195 -10.60 -13.65 6.72
C LYS A 195 -10.93 -12.19 6.39
N GLY A 196 -12.22 -11.89 6.26
CA GLY A 196 -12.73 -10.54 6.01
C GLY A 196 -12.85 -10.25 4.51
N GLU A 197 -12.63 -9.00 4.13
CA GLU A 197 -12.58 -8.61 2.72
C GLU A 197 -11.23 -8.93 2.11
N ILE A 198 -11.22 -9.17 0.80
CA ILE A 198 -10.01 -9.48 0.03
C ILE A 198 -9.99 -8.66 -1.26
N GLY A 199 -8.84 -8.04 -1.48
CA GLY A 199 -8.40 -7.43 -2.73
C GLY A 199 -7.32 -8.31 -3.36
N ILE A 200 -7.39 -8.51 -4.67
CA ILE A 200 -6.41 -9.27 -5.46
C ILE A 200 -5.90 -8.35 -6.56
N CYS A 201 -4.67 -7.86 -6.43
CA CYS A 201 -3.98 -7.07 -7.45
C CYS A 201 -3.08 -7.98 -8.29
N ILE A 202 -3.23 -7.95 -9.61
CA ILE A 202 -2.41 -8.73 -10.53
C ILE A 202 -1.26 -7.84 -11.00
N VAL A 203 -0.05 -8.13 -10.53
CA VAL A 203 1.18 -7.38 -10.83
C VAL A 203 1.71 -7.77 -12.21
N GLU A 204 1.77 -9.08 -12.48
CA GLU A 204 2.24 -9.67 -13.73
C GLU A 204 1.42 -10.93 -14.03
N GLY A 205 1.20 -11.23 -15.31
CA GLY A 205 0.49 -12.42 -15.76
C GLY A 205 -1.03 -12.31 -15.69
N GLY A 206 -1.69 -13.30 -15.09
CA GLY A 206 -3.15 -13.30 -15.02
C GLY A 206 -3.75 -14.49 -14.30
N ILE A 207 -5.02 -14.36 -13.94
CA ILE A 207 -5.78 -15.38 -13.25
C ILE A 207 -7.03 -15.76 -14.03
N GLU A 208 -7.57 -16.94 -13.73
CA GLU A 208 -8.94 -17.33 -14.02
C GLU A 208 -9.71 -17.30 -12.70
N ALA A 209 -10.77 -16.50 -12.65
CA ALA A 209 -11.64 -16.37 -11.49
C ALA A 209 -13.10 -16.35 -11.98
N CYS A 210 -13.93 -17.20 -11.40
CA CYS A 210 -15.37 -17.27 -11.67
C CYS A 210 -15.70 -17.48 -13.17
N GLY A 211 -14.83 -18.21 -13.89
CA GLY A 211 -14.98 -18.46 -15.33
C GLY A 211 -14.48 -17.32 -16.23
N GLU A 212 -13.99 -16.22 -15.67
CA GLU A 212 -13.43 -15.07 -16.39
C GLU A 212 -11.90 -15.04 -16.28
N THR A 213 -11.23 -14.63 -17.34
CA THR A 213 -9.80 -14.32 -17.30
C THR A 213 -9.60 -12.87 -16.92
N VAL A 214 -8.79 -12.62 -15.90
CA VAL A 214 -8.38 -11.27 -15.49
C VAL A 214 -6.86 -11.15 -15.60
N GLY A 215 -6.40 -10.08 -16.26
CA GLY A 215 -4.97 -9.81 -16.48
C GLY A 215 -4.43 -8.69 -15.59
N GLU A 216 -3.17 -8.34 -15.84
CA GLU A 216 -2.40 -7.29 -15.16
C GLU A 216 -3.15 -5.95 -15.01
N GLY A 217 -2.82 -5.23 -13.93
CA GLY A 217 -3.33 -3.89 -13.67
C GLY A 217 -4.79 -3.85 -13.19
N ASN A 218 -5.41 -5.01 -12.94
CA ASN A 218 -6.73 -5.12 -12.35
C ASN A 218 -6.63 -5.49 -10.85
N ILE A 219 -7.54 -4.92 -10.07
CA ILE A 219 -7.85 -5.33 -8.70
C ILE A 219 -9.23 -5.98 -8.70
N LEU A 220 -9.32 -7.20 -8.18
CA LEU A 220 -10.57 -7.85 -7.86
C LEU A 220 -10.86 -7.66 -6.37
N VAL A 221 -12.11 -7.37 -6.01
CA VAL A 221 -12.54 -7.20 -4.61
C VAL A 221 -13.71 -8.10 -4.28
N SER A 222 -13.62 -8.85 -3.18
CA SER A 222 -14.71 -9.70 -2.66
C SER A 222 -14.62 -9.87 -1.13
N LYS A 223 -15.49 -10.70 -0.55
CA LYS A 223 -15.27 -11.30 0.77
C LYS A 223 -14.58 -12.64 0.61
N VAL A 224 -13.73 -13.02 1.55
CA VAL A 224 -12.99 -14.29 1.46
C VAL A 224 -13.94 -15.46 1.29
N GLU A 225 -15.01 -15.54 2.08
CA GLU A 225 -15.99 -16.63 2.02
C GLU A 225 -16.78 -16.70 0.70
N ASP A 226 -16.89 -15.57 -0.02
CA ASP A 226 -17.60 -15.45 -1.28
C ASP A 226 -16.66 -15.67 -2.49
N THR A 227 -15.37 -15.92 -2.25
CA THR A 227 -14.43 -16.16 -3.35
C THR A 227 -14.72 -17.48 -4.05
N CYS A 228 -14.96 -17.39 -5.36
CA CYS A 228 -14.91 -18.54 -6.25
C CYS A 228 -13.47 -19.08 -6.37
N ASN A 229 -13.30 -20.22 -7.04
CA ASN A 229 -11.97 -20.79 -7.27
C ASN A 229 -11.09 -19.84 -8.10
N ILE A 230 -9.90 -19.52 -7.59
CA ILE A 230 -8.92 -18.64 -8.26
C ILE A 230 -7.78 -19.50 -8.76
N LYS A 231 -7.53 -19.46 -10.07
CA LYS A 231 -6.39 -20.15 -10.70
C LYS A 231 -5.43 -19.14 -11.28
N LEU A 232 -4.19 -19.17 -10.84
CA LEU A 232 -3.09 -18.41 -11.44
C LEU A 232 -2.67 -19.09 -12.74
N LYS A 233 -2.45 -18.30 -13.79
CA LYS A 233 -1.76 -18.75 -15.00
C LYS A 233 -0.25 -18.84 -14.72
N PRO A 234 0.52 -19.57 -15.55
CA PRO A 234 1.97 -19.57 -15.45
C PRO A 234 2.56 -18.14 -15.47
N ASN A 235 3.66 -17.95 -14.74
CA ASN A 235 4.34 -16.65 -14.58
C ASN A 235 3.41 -15.53 -14.08
N THR A 236 2.62 -15.82 -13.05
CA THR A 236 1.74 -14.83 -12.43
C THR A 236 2.33 -14.34 -11.11
N HIS A 237 2.32 -13.03 -10.92
CA HIS A 237 2.66 -12.37 -9.67
C HIS A 237 1.45 -11.55 -9.22
N LEU A 238 0.98 -11.79 -8.00
CA LEU A 238 -0.16 -11.09 -7.43
C LEU A 238 0.09 -10.66 -5.98
N MET A 239 -0.65 -9.63 -5.58
CA MET A 239 -0.77 -9.17 -4.21
C MET A 239 -2.19 -9.41 -3.71
N LEU A 240 -2.32 -10.19 -2.65
CA LEU A 240 -3.55 -10.30 -1.87
C LEU A 240 -3.46 -9.29 -0.72
N PHE A 241 -4.53 -8.55 -0.46
CA PHE A 241 -4.58 -7.66 0.69
C PHE A 241 -6.01 -7.49 1.18
N GLY A 242 -6.19 -7.28 2.47
CA GLY A 242 -7.52 -7.10 3.04
C GLY A 242 -7.57 -7.44 4.51
N GLY A 243 -8.77 -7.71 5.01
CA GLY A 243 -8.98 -7.93 6.43
C GLY A 243 -10.38 -7.56 6.88
N GLU A 244 -10.53 -7.44 8.19
CA GLU A 244 -11.81 -7.09 8.80
C GLU A 244 -12.15 -5.61 8.54
N PRO A 245 -13.33 -5.30 7.96
CA PRO A 245 -13.77 -3.92 7.81
C PRO A 245 -13.98 -3.24 9.15
N PHE A 246 -13.63 -1.96 9.25
CA PHE A 246 -13.97 -1.18 10.43
C PHE A 246 -15.49 -1.02 10.56
N PRO A 247 -16.02 -1.00 11.79
CA PRO A 247 -17.44 -0.74 12.01
C PRO A 247 -17.80 0.73 11.74
N GLU A 248 -16.87 1.67 11.91
CA GLU A 248 -17.10 3.08 11.61
C GLU A 248 -16.56 3.47 10.22
N GLU A 249 -17.26 4.41 9.58
CA GLU A 249 -16.78 5.02 8.34
C GLU A 249 -15.45 5.74 8.56
N ARG A 250 -14.56 5.67 7.56
CA ARG A 250 -13.36 6.51 7.49
C ARG A 250 -13.49 7.52 6.37
N TYR A 251 -13.15 8.76 6.70
CA TYR A 251 -13.04 9.86 5.75
C TYR A 251 -11.59 10.05 5.38
N ILE A 252 -11.35 10.34 4.10
CA ILE A 252 -10.04 10.64 3.55
C ILE A 252 -10.09 12.01 2.88
N TYR A 253 -9.12 12.86 3.19
CA TYR A 253 -8.88 14.11 2.47
C TYR A 253 -7.37 14.28 2.30
N TRP A 254 -6.91 14.33 1.04
CA TRP A 254 -5.49 14.40 0.72
C TRP A 254 -4.72 13.28 1.45
N ASN A 255 -3.84 13.62 2.40
CA ASN A 255 -3.03 12.68 3.18
C ASN A 255 -3.56 12.43 4.61
N PHE A 256 -4.79 12.85 4.89
CA PHE A 256 -5.41 12.73 6.21
C PHE A 256 -6.54 11.74 6.18
N VAL A 257 -6.55 10.83 7.16
CA VAL A 257 -7.60 9.85 7.35
C VAL A 257 -8.13 9.96 8.77
N SER A 258 -9.44 9.97 8.95
CA SER A 258 -10.06 9.94 10.27
C SER A 258 -11.52 9.50 10.19
N SER A 259 -12.01 8.93 11.28
CA SER A 259 -13.44 8.74 11.57
C SER A 259 -14.21 10.05 11.77
N SER A 260 -13.54 11.20 11.92
CA SER A 260 -14.14 12.53 12.12
C SER A 260 -13.79 13.51 11.00
N LYS A 261 -14.81 14.10 10.38
CA LYS A 261 -14.63 15.19 9.40
C LYS A 261 -14.07 16.47 10.02
N GLU A 262 -14.40 16.74 11.28
CA GLU A 262 -13.91 17.92 12.00
C GLU A 262 -12.38 17.86 12.14
N LYS A 263 -11.85 16.69 12.52
CA LYS A 263 -10.40 16.46 12.60
C LYS A 263 -9.69 16.64 11.26
N LEU A 264 -10.33 16.24 10.15
CA LEU A 264 -9.77 16.49 8.82
C LEU A 264 -9.65 17.98 8.53
N GLU A 265 -10.64 18.79 8.91
CA GLU A 265 -10.59 20.25 8.75
C GLU A 265 -9.53 20.89 9.67
N GLU A 266 -9.38 20.41 10.90
CA GLU A 266 -8.31 20.82 11.80
C GLU A 266 -6.93 20.50 11.23
N ALA A 267 -6.72 19.29 10.71
CA ALA A 267 -5.46 18.86 10.10
C ALA A 267 -5.13 19.69 8.84
N LYS A 268 -6.12 19.98 8.00
CA LYS A 268 -5.96 20.87 6.84
C LYS A 268 -5.48 22.26 7.26
N LYS A 269 -6.12 22.85 8.26
CA LYS A 269 -5.72 24.15 8.80
C LYS A 269 -4.32 24.09 9.40
N ALA A 270 -4.03 23.08 10.21
CA ALA A 270 -2.74 22.92 10.86
C ALA A 270 -1.59 22.77 9.84
N TRP A 271 -1.82 22.06 8.73
CA TRP A 271 -0.84 21.98 7.63
C TRP A 271 -0.67 23.33 6.94
N ALA A 272 -1.76 23.99 6.55
CA ALA A 272 -1.71 25.32 5.92
C ALA A 272 -0.98 26.37 6.77
N ASP A 273 -1.19 26.32 8.10
CA ASP A 273 -0.56 27.19 9.09
C ASP A 273 0.87 26.74 9.47
N LYS A 274 1.38 25.64 8.89
CA LYS A 274 2.71 25.04 9.16
C LYS A 274 2.95 24.70 10.64
N THR A 275 1.93 24.14 11.28
CA THR A 275 1.96 23.74 12.71
C THR A 275 2.13 22.24 12.92
N PHE A 276 2.17 21.45 11.85
CA PHE A 276 2.60 20.04 11.93
C PHE A 276 4.08 19.95 12.34
N PRO A 277 4.51 18.83 12.95
CA PRO A 277 5.94 18.54 13.12
C PRO A 277 6.65 18.58 11.76
N MET A 278 7.75 19.33 11.67
CA MET A 278 8.57 19.45 10.45
C MET A 278 9.97 18.91 10.74
N MET A 279 10.67 18.45 9.69
CA MET A 279 12.07 18.04 9.80
C MET A 279 12.99 19.25 9.97
N GLU A 280 14.01 19.17 10.83
CA GLU A 280 14.88 20.32 11.14
C GLU A 280 15.76 20.77 9.96
N ASN A 281 16.20 19.82 9.11
CA ASN A 281 17.20 20.07 8.06
C ASN A 281 16.63 20.01 6.63
N ASP A 282 15.31 20.01 6.52
CA ASP A 282 14.61 20.05 5.24
C ASP A 282 13.48 21.08 5.36
N ASN A 283 13.42 22.06 4.44
CA ASN A 283 12.39 23.10 4.43
C ASN A 283 11.45 22.98 3.21
N THR A 284 11.53 21.87 2.48
CA THR A 284 10.60 21.56 1.38
C THR A 284 9.19 21.40 1.93
N TYR A 285 8.18 21.53 1.06
CA TYR A 285 6.80 21.56 1.50
C TYR A 285 5.86 21.29 0.33
N VAL A 286 4.99 20.29 0.47
CA VAL A 286 3.91 20.02 -0.50
C VAL A 286 2.65 20.79 -0.09
N PRO A 287 2.20 21.79 -0.88
CA PRO A 287 0.98 22.53 -0.55
C PRO A 287 -0.27 21.65 -0.62
N LEU A 288 -1.31 22.04 0.12
CA LEU A 288 -2.64 21.46 -0.07
C LEU A 288 -3.08 21.60 -1.53
N PRO A 289 -3.79 20.61 -2.08
CA PRO A 289 -4.44 20.77 -3.38
C PRO A 289 -5.50 21.89 -3.31
N ASN A 290 -5.63 22.64 -4.40
CA ASN A 290 -6.65 23.68 -4.56
C ASN A 290 -8.07 23.12 -4.51
#